data_AF-A0A1J4VYK2-F1
#
_entry.id   AF-A0A1J4VYK2-F1
#
_cell.length_a   1.000
_cell.length_b   1.000
_cell.length_c   1.000
_cell.angle_alpha   90.00
_cell.angle_beta   90.00
_cell.angle_gamma   90.00
#
_symmetry.space_group_name_H-M   'P 1'
#
loop_
_entity.id
_entity.type
_entity.pdbx_description
1 polymer ?
#
loop_
_entity_poly.entity_id
_entity_poly.type
_entity_poly.pdbx_seq_one_letter_code
_entity_poly.pdbx_strand_id
1 'polypeptide(L)' 'MYHYFLYKHDEFLEHYHKRSNAETCFHMIKTKFKDNLRSKTKTAQINELLLKILCHNICVVIQEILELGIKGEFIVEK' A
#
# COMPACT_ATOMS: atom_id res chain seq x y z
N MET A 1 -5.18 -28.31 -12.54
CA MET A 1 -4.92 -27.31 -11.48
C MET A 1 -5.61 -27.60 -10.15
N TYR A 2 -6.84 -28.13 -10.12
CA TYR A 2 -7.55 -28.43 -8.86
C TYR A 2 -6.79 -29.38 -7.89
N HIS A 3 -6.25 -30.51 -8.40
CA HIS A 3 -5.47 -31.43 -7.57
C HIS A 3 -4.17 -30.84 -7.01
N TYR A 4 -3.54 -29.90 -7.75
CA TYR A 4 -2.34 -29.19 -7.29
C TYR A 4 -2.67 -28.19 -6.18
N PHE A 5 -3.81 -27.49 -6.30
CA PHE A 5 -4.34 -26.63 -5.24
C PHE A 5 -4.66 -27.42 -3.97
N LEU A 6 -5.33 -28.58 -4.06
CA LEU A 6 -5.62 -29.42 -2.89
C LEU A 6 -4.35 -29.97 -2.22
N TYR A 7 -3.36 -30.38 -3.01
CA TYR A 7 -2.10 -30.90 -2.48
C TYR A 7 -1.27 -29.84 -1.73
N LYS A 8 -1.32 -28.58 -2.20
CA LYS A 8 -0.62 -27.43 -1.60
C LYS A 8 -1.57 -26.43 -0.93
N HIS A 9 -2.71 -26.92 -0.45
CA HIS A 9 -3.83 -26.09 -0.02
C HIS A 9 -3.40 -25.02 1.01
N ASP A 10 -2.61 -25.41 2.00
CA ASP A 10 -2.17 -24.51 3.06
C ASP A 10 -1.23 -23.41 2.55
N GLU A 11 -0.33 -23.72 1.60
CA GLU A 11 0.52 -22.72 0.92
C GLU A 11 -0.35 -21.71 0.16
N PHE A 12 -1.37 -22.19 -0.56
CA PHE A 12 -2.28 -21.31 -1.30
C PHE A 12 -3.10 -20.41 -0.38
N LEU A 13 -3.57 -20.93 0.76
CA LEU A 13 -4.30 -20.14 1.75
C LEU A 13 -3.41 -19.09 2.41
N GLU A 14 -2.17 -19.43 2.76
CA GLU A 14 -1.20 -18.49 3.32
C GLU A 14 -0.99 -17.28 2.39
N HIS A 15 -0.86 -17.53 1.09
CA HIS A 15 -0.78 -16.46 0.10
C HIS A 15 -2.11 -15.70 -0.05
N TYR A 16 -3.25 -16.38 -0.01
CA TYR A 16 -4.56 -15.77 -0.13
C TYR A 16 -4.84 -14.75 0.99
N HIS A 17 -4.37 -15.02 2.22
CA HIS A 17 -4.51 -14.09 3.35
C HIS A 17 -3.85 -12.73 3.12
N LYS A 18 -2.86 -12.61 2.23
CA LYS A 18 -2.22 -11.33 1.90
C LYS A 18 -3.12 -10.40 1.08
N ARG A 19 -4.22 -10.92 0.51
CA ARG A 19 -5.20 -10.14 -0.25
C ARG A 19 -5.87 -9.07 0.60
N SER A 20 -6.25 -9.39 1.84
CA SER A 20 -6.94 -8.45 2.73
C SER A 20 -6.07 -7.23 3.05
N ASN A 21 -4.75 -7.39 3.09
CA ASN A 21 -3.81 -6.28 3.29
C ASN A 21 -3.86 -5.28 2.13
N ALA A 22 -3.94 -5.78 0.89
CA ALA A 22 -4.09 -4.91 -0.29
C ALA A 22 -5.42 -4.14 -0.26
N GLU A 23 -6.52 -4.83 0.04
CA GLU A 23 -7.84 -4.20 0.17
C GLU A 23 -7.88 -3.13 1.27
N THR A 24 -7.25 -3.43 2.42
CA THR A 24 -7.12 -2.49 3.54
C THR A 24 -6.30 -1.26 3.14
N CYS A 25 -5.18 -1.43 2.44
CA CYS A 25 -4.38 -0.33 1.93
C CYS A 25 -5.18 0.60 1.01
N PHE A 26 -5.93 0.04 0.05
CA PHE A 26 -6.82 0.84 -0.81
C PHE A 26 -7.90 1.56 -0.01
N HIS A 27 -8.47 0.93 1.01
CA HIS A 27 -9.43 1.57 1.90
C HIS A 27 -8.80 2.77 2.64
N MET A 28 -7.63 2.59 3.26
CA MET A 28 -6.92 3.67 3.96
C MET A 28 -6.58 4.86 3.06
N ILE A 29 -6.11 4.59 1.83
CA ILE A 29 -5.81 5.65 0.85
C ILE A 29 -7.08 6.44 0.51
N LYS A 30 -8.18 5.75 0.21
CA LYS A 30 -9.45 6.40 -0.16
C LYS A 30 -10.07 7.15 1.02
N THR A 31 -9.99 6.62 2.23
CA THR A 31 -10.49 7.30 3.44
C THR A 31 -9.71 8.60 3.70
N LYS A 32 -8.39 8.60 3.51
CA LYS A 32 -7.54 9.77 3.78
C LYS A 32 -7.52 10.80 2.66
N PHE A 33 -7.36 10.36 1.41
CA PHE A 33 -7.12 11.23 0.25
C PHE A 33 -8.28 11.29 -0.74
N LYS A 34 -9.38 10.57 -0.46
CA LYS A 34 -10.52 10.38 -1.37
C LYS A 34 -10.13 9.65 -2.65
N ASP A 35 -11.11 9.07 -3.33
CA ASP A 35 -10.96 8.35 -4.58
C ASP A 35 -10.93 9.27 -5.82
N ASN A 36 -11.39 10.51 -5.69
CA ASN A 36 -11.50 11.47 -6.79
C ASN A 36 -10.13 11.85 -7.38
N LEU A 37 -9.99 11.82 -8.71
CA LEU A 37 -8.88 12.42 -9.46
C LEU A 37 -9.37 13.68 -10.18
N ARG A 38 -8.64 14.79 -10.07
CA ARG A 38 -9.05 16.10 -10.65
C ARG A 38 -8.44 16.36 -12.03
N SER A 39 -7.39 15.63 -12.37
CA SER A 39 -6.66 15.79 -13.63
C SER A 39 -7.50 15.41 -14.86
N LYS A 40 -7.31 16.14 -15.97
CA LYS A 40 -8.09 15.92 -17.21
C LYS A 40 -7.45 14.92 -18.18
N THR A 41 -6.12 14.92 -18.28
CA THR A 41 -5.39 14.00 -19.18
C THR A 41 -5.08 12.70 -18.46
N LYS A 42 -5.08 11.58 -19.18
CA LYS A 42 -4.74 10.25 -18.63
C LYS A 42 -3.38 10.24 -17.92
N THR A 43 -2.35 10.84 -18.51
CA THR A 43 -1.01 10.92 -17.89
C THR A 43 -1.04 11.64 -16.55
N ALA A 44 -1.69 12.81 -16.48
CA ALA A 44 -1.83 13.54 -15.23
C ALA A 44 -2.67 12.80 -14.18
N GLN A 45 -3.72 12.07 -14.58
CA GLN A 45 -4.50 11.22 -13.67
C GLN A 45 -3.66 10.09 -13.07
N ILE A 46 -2.83 9.43 -13.90
CA ILE A 46 -1.89 8.40 -13.44
C ILE A 46 -0.91 9.00 -12.44
N ASN A 47 -0.31 10.15 -12.77
CA ASN A 47 0.63 10.82 -11.87
C ASN A 47 -0.03 11.25 -10.55
N GLU A 48 -1.26 11.76 -10.60
CA GLU A 48 -2.04 12.13 -9.42
C GLU A 48 -2.32 10.92 -8.52
N LEU A 49 -2.69 9.78 -9.12
CA LEU A 49 -2.90 8.54 -8.38
C LEU A 49 -1.60 8.03 -7.74
N LEU A 50 -0.50 8.00 -8.49
CA LEU A 50 0.81 7.58 -7.98
C LEU A 50 1.29 8.50 -6.83
N LEU A 51 1.03 9.80 -6.94
CA LEU A 51 1.33 10.75 -5.87
C LEU A 51 0.52 10.46 -4.59
N LYS A 52 -0.77 10.12 -4.71
CA LYS A 52 -1.59 9.72 -3.54
C LYS A 52 -1.02 8.48 -2.84
N ILE A 53 -0.53 7.50 -3.62
CA ILE A 53 0.12 6.29 -3.08
C ILE A 53 1.41 6.67 -2.34
N LEU A 54 2.25 7.50 -2.95
CA LEU A 54 3.48 7.98 -2.32
C LEU A 54 3.20 8.73 -1.00
N CYS A 55 2.22 9.63 -1.01
CA CYS A 55 1.80 10.36 0.19
C CYS A 55 1.26 9.43 1.29
N HIS A 56 0.52 8.37 0.92
CA HIS A 56 0.08 7.36 1.89
C HIS A 56 1.26 6.64 2.53
N ASN A 57 2.24 6.20 1.75
CA ASN A 57 3.43 5.52 2.27
C ASN A 57 4.20 6.42 3.25
N ILE A 58 4.36 7.71 2.93
CA ILE A 58 5.01 8.67 3.84
C ILE A 58 4.22 8.80 5.15
N CYS A 59 2.88 8.86 5.08
CA CYS A 59 2.06 8.91 6.30
C CYS A 59 2.25 7.69 7.18
N VAL A 60 2.28 6.49 6.59
CA VAL A 60 2.50 5.24 7.32
C VAL A 60 3.89 5.23 7.95
N VAL A 61 4.95 5.58 7.21
CA VAL A 61 6.31 5.67 7.76
C VAL A 61 6.37 6.61 8.95
N ILE A 62 5.77 7.79 8.86
CA ILE A 62 5.72 8.75 9.97
C ILE A 62 4.96 8.16 11.17
N GLN A 63 3.83 7.50 10.94
CA GLN A 63 3.05 6.84 11.99
C GLN A 63 3.89 5.77 12.70
N GLU A 64 4.52 4.87 11.96
CA GLU A 64 5.36 3.80 12.53
C GLU A 64 6.57 4.34 13.29
N ILE A 65 7.21 5.42 12.80
CA ILE A 65 8.30 6.10 13.51
C ILE A 65 7.83 6.56 14.90
N LEU A 66 6.64 7.15 14.97
CA LEU A 66 6.06 7.65 16.23
C LEU A 66 5.60 6.51 17.15
N GLU A 67 4.91 5.51 16.60
CA GLU A 67 4.35 4.39 17.38
C GLU A 67 5.43 3.48 17.95
N LEU A 68 6.51 3.25 17.20
CA LEU A 68 7.65 2.41 17.62
C LEU A 68 8.69 3.19 18.43
N GLY A 69 8.55 4.51 18.57
CA GLY A 69 9.53 5.36 19.27
C GLY A 69 10.90 5.42 18.58
N ILE A 70 10.94 5.26 17.25
CA ILE A 70 12.17 5.29 16.46
C ILE A 70 12.56 6.74 16.18
N LYS A 71 13.86 7.06 16.23
CA LYS A 71 14.36 8.37 15.82
C LYS A 71 14.49 8.43 14.30
N GLY A 72 13.66 9.22 13.64
CA GLY A 72 13.75 9.46 12.20
C GLY A 72 14.95 10.35 11.86
N GLU A 73 16.07 9.74 11.45
CA GLU A 73 17.28 10.45 11.00
C GLU A 73 17.52 10.24 9.51
N PHE A 74 17.88 11.30 8.79
CA PHE A 74 18.33 11.19 7.41
C PHE A 74 19.83 10.89 7.40
N ILE A 75 20.21 9.75 6.81
CA ILE A 75 21.61 9.40 6.57
C ILE A 75 21.91 9.73 5.11
N VAL A 76 22.82 10.67 4.89
CA VAL A 76 23.37 10.91 3.54
C VAL A 76 24.49 9.90 3.34
N GLU A 77 24.31 8.97 2.40
CA GLU A 77 25.39 8.08 1.97
C GLU A 77 26.52 8.91 1.37
N LYS A 78 27.76 8.62 1.79
CA LYS A 78 28.98 9.27 1.30
C LYS A 78 29.45 8.67 -0.02
#